data_AF-A0A1V6CQR3-F1
#
_entry.id   AF-A0A1V6CQR3-F1
#
_cell.length_a   1.000
_cell.length_b   1.000
_cell.length_c   1.000
_cell.angle_alpha   90.00
_cell.angle_beta   90.00
_cell.angle_gamma   90.00
#
_symmetry.space_group_name_H-M   'P 1'
#
loop_
_entity.id
_entity.type
_entity.pdbx_description
1 polymer ?
#
loop_
_entity_poly.entity_id
_entity_poly.type
_entity_poly.pdbx_seq_one_letter_code
_entity_poly.pdbx_strand_id
1 'polypeptide(L)'
;MGNKTGWIAAGILVVAVLIIVLWIVLFPSVSKPTREMSLSVNREYQDVGVSLREVLGGEPTGGGNAADDYQQAAVLVPQILQIMENRPEGSTAMPAAALEVMKKIDASVAAGAAKKDCKYLFVHTAKRFEVSPRLPELDLLFQVAGAMDMLAQHLAEQKQLDAAWSVYERLLVMGRHLSDERSHPQVVHAGLGAQRVALHGFTDLRRRQIQKDAKTVDAINRYAAGLFSLEKIYGDKLPIIWKVRPDPGNVFWVIDNDPDRAWRVQALLTLGIVKFTARSRGDRNYVEKLLVRCSGDADPFIKAAAEAARAFTRDDLASVATK
;
A
#
# COMPACT_ATOMS: atom_id res chain seq x y z
N MET A 1 -42.60 -49.37 -38.63
CA MET A 1 -42.56 -49.16 -37.16
C MET A 1 -41.25 -48.46 -36.83
N GLY A 2 -41.31 -47.25 -36.27
CA GLY A 2 -40.11 -46.46 -35.96
C GLY A 2 -39.23 -47.13 -34.90
N ASN A 3 -37.92 -46.91 -34.99
CA ASN A 3 -36.92 -47.52 -34.12
C ASN A 3 -37.10 -47.07 -32.66
N LYS A 4 -37.74 -47.89 -31.82
CA LYS A 4 -38.06 -47.56 -30.41
C LYS A 4 -36.83 -47.20 -29.57
N THR A 5 -35.68 -47.82 -29.85
CA THR A 5 -34.40 -47.49 -29.19
C THR A 5 -33.91 -46.08 -29.53
N GLY A 6 -34.19 -45.58 -30.74
CA GLY A 6 -33.84 -44.22 -31.13
C GLY A 6 -34.59 -43.15 -30.31
N TRP A 7 -35.88 -43.38 -30.01
CA TRP A 7 -36.68 -42.47 -29.18
C TRP A 7 -36.21 -42.43 -27.72
N ILE A 8 -35.83 -43.59 -27.16
CA ILE A 8 -35.28 -43.67 -25.79
C ILE A 8 -33.94 -42.93 -25.72
N ALA A 9 -33.04 -43.16 -26.67
CA ALA A 9 -31.74 -42.48 -26.72
C ALA A 9 -31.89 -40.96 -26.87
N ALA A 10 -32.80 -40.50 -27.74
CA ALA A 10 -33.11 -39.08 -27.89
C ALA A 10 -33.70 -38.48 -26.60
N GLY A 11 -34.61 -39.19 -25.92
CA GLY A 11 -35.16 -38.75 -24.64
C GLY A 11 -34.09 -38.59 -23.55
N ILE A 12 -33.18 -39.56 -23.43
CA ILE A 12 -32.04 -39.49 -22.48
C ILE A 12 -31.15 -38.29 -22.81
N LEU A 13 -30.86 -38.06 -24.10
CA LEU A 13 -30.02 -36.94 -24.52
C LEU A 13 -30.67 -35.58 -24.19
N VAL A 14 -31.99 -35.44 -24.42
CA VAL A 14 -32.73 -34.23 -24.05
C VAL A 14 -32.70 -33.98 -22.54
N VAL A 15 -32.93 -35.01 -21.73
CA VAL A 15 -32.87 -34.90 -20.26
C VAL A 15 -31.47 -34.52 -19.80
N ALA A 16 -30.42 -35.14 -20.34
CA ALA A 16 -29.04 -34.82 -20.00
C ALA A 16 -28.70 -33.36 -20.34
N VAL A 17 -29.09 -32.88 -21.52
CA VAL A 17 -28.91 -31.47 -21.92
C VAL A 17 -29.68 -30.52 -21.00
N LEU A 18 -30.93 -30.84 -20.65
CA LEU A 18 -31.73 -30.03 -19.72
C LEU A 18 -31.09 -29.95 -18.34
N ILE A 19 -30.55 -31.06 -17.82
CA ILE A 19 -29.83 -31.09 -16.53
C ILE A 19 -28.58 -30.21 -16.60
N ILE A 20 -27.80 -30.30 -17.68
CA ILE A 20 -26.59 -29.48 -17.86
C ILE A 20 -26.95 -27.99 -17.93
N VAL A 21 -27.98 -27.62 -18.70
CA VAL A 21 -28.44 -26.23 -18.83
C VAL A 21 -28.96 -25.71 -17.48
N LEU A 22 -29.80 -26.48 -16.79
CA LEU A 22 -30.28 -26.15 -15.45
C LEU A 22 -29.12 -25.97 -14.48
N TRP A 23 -28.12 -26.85 -14.52
CA TRP A 23 -26.96 -26.76 -13.64
C TRP A 23 -26.13 -25.49 -13.90
N ILE A 24 -25.85 -25.15 -15.17
CA ILE A 24 -25.11 -23.93 -15.54
C ILE A 24 -25.89 -22.67 -15.13
N VAL A 25 -27.22 -22.68 -15.26
CA VAL A 25 -28.07 -21.52 -14.94
C VAL A 25 -28.28 -21.35 -13.44
N LEU A 26 -28.46 -22.45 -12.69
CA LEU A 26 -28.72 -22.44 -11.25
C LEU A 26 -27.44 -22.35 -10.41
N PHE A 27 -26.32 -22.87 -10.91
CA PHE A 27 -25.02 -22.87 -10.24
C PHE A 27 -23.97 -22.15 -11.10
N PRO A 28 -24.13 -20.85 -11.36
CA PRO A 28 -23.17 -20.13 -12.17
C PRO A 28 -21.80 -20.16 -11.48
N SER A 29 -20.79 -20.66 -12.18
CA SER A 29 -19.44 -20.85 -11.63
C SER A 29 -18.77 -19.51 -11.35
N VAL A 30 -18.09 -19.42 -10.22
CA VAL A 30 -17.21 -18.30 -9.87
C VAL A 30 -15.91 -18.43 -10.66
N SER A 31 -15.41 -17.30 -11.18
CA SER A 31 -14.13 -17.24 -11.86
C SER A 31 -13.00 -17.72 -10.95
N LYS A 32 -12.12 -18.55 -11.51
CA LYS A 32 -10.91 -19.03 -10.82
C LYS A 32 -9.81 -17.96 -10.90
N PRO A 33 -8.90 -17.91 -9.92
CA PRO A 33 -7.72 -17.05 -10.03
C PRO A 33 -6.86 -17.44 -11.23
N THR A 34 -6.16 -16.45 -11.79
CA THR A 34 -5.19 -16.66 -12.86
C THR A 34 -3.96 -17.41 -12.35
N ARG A 35 -3.14 -17.89 -13.29
CA ARG A 35 -1.87 -18.56 -12.95
C ARG A 35 -0.89 -17.62 -12.25
N GLU A 36 -0.88 -16.34 -12.61
CA GLU A 36 -0.03 -15.31 -11.99
C GLU A 36 -0.33 -15.14 -10.50
N MET A 37 -1.62 -15.06 -10.14
CA MET A 37 -2.05 -15.04 -8.74
C MET A 37 -1.70 -16.33 -8.00
N SER A 38 -1.50 -17.42 -8.73
CA SER A 38 -1.19 -18.71 -8.16
C SER A 38 0.29 -18.92 -7.81
N LEU A 39 1.16 -17.99 -8.16
CA LEU A 39 2.59 -18.03 -7.81
C LEU A 39 2.79 -17.79 -6.30
N SER A 40 3.69 -18.54 -5.66
CA SER A 40 3.91 -18.48 -4.19
C SER A 40 4.25 -17.08 -3.69
N VAL A 41 5.05 -16.33 -4.45
CA VAL A 41 5.43 -14.94 -4.16
C VAL A 41 4.22 -14.01 -3.94
N ASN A 42 3.08 -14.31 -4.57
CA ASN A 42 1.86 -13.53 -4.43
C ASN A 42 0.95 -14.04 -3.32
N ARG A 43 1.25 -15.20 -2.71
CA ARG A 43 0.41 -15.85 -1.71
C ARG A 43 0.94 -15.74 -0.29
N GLU A 44 2.24 -15.59 -0.14
CA GLU A 44 2.91 -15.58 1.16
C GLU A 44 2.95 -14.18 1.75
N TYR A 45 2.87 -14.09 3.08
CA TYR A 45 3.13 -12.85 3.80
C TYR A 45 4.61 -12.52 3.73
N GLN A 46 4.92 -11.24 3.50
CA GLN A 46 6.29 -10.77 3.33
C GLN A 46 6.54 -9.52 4.19
N ASP A 47 7.68 -9.54 4.87
CA ASP A 47 8.25 -8.41 5.62
C ASP A 47 9.73 -8.30 5.23
N VAL A 48 10.36 -7.18 5.58
CA VAL A 48 11.80 -6.93 5.37
C VAL A 48 12.67 -8.01 6.03
N GLY A 49 12.14 -8.73 7.04
CA GLY A 49 12.80 -9.88 7.68
C GLY A 49 13.97 -9.51 8.59
N VAL A 50 14.36 -8.24 8.62
CA VAL A 50 15.36 -7.67 9.54
C VAL A 50 14.67 -6.69 10.46
N SER A 51 14.91 -6.80 11.76
CA SER A 51 14.27 -5.92 12.73
C SER A 51 14.83 -4.50 12.64
N LEU A 52 13.99 -3.49 12.87
CA LEU A 52 14.42 -2.10 12.95
C LEU A 52 15.47 -1.90 14.05
N ARG A 53 15.36 -2.66 15.14
CA ARG A 53 16.30 -2.68 16.27
C ARG A 53 17.72 -3.06 15.86
N GLU A 54 17.90 -3.95 14.89
CA GLU A 54 19.24 -4.31 14.40
C GLU A 54 19.93 -3.14 13.69
N VAL A 55 19.16 -2.23 13.09
CA VAL A 55 19.67 -1.06 12.36
C VAL A 55 19.87 0.14 13.30
N LEU A 56 18.89 0.40 14.18
CA LEU A 56 18.83 1.60 15.02
C LEU A 56 19.25 1.38 16.48
N GLY A 57 19.47 0.13 16.90
CA GLY A 57 19.79 -0.24 18.28
C GLY A 57 18.58 -0.25 19.24
N GLY A 58 17.43 0.26 18.82
CA GLY A 58 16.20 0.32 19.63
C GLY A 58 14.94 0.39 18.77
N GLU A 59 13.79 0.23 19.44
CA GLU A 59 12.47 0.45 18.83
C GLU A 59 11.79 1.67 19.48
N PRO A 60 10.89 2.35 18.76
CA PRO A 60 10.05 3.40 19.34
C PRO A 60 9.20 2.84 20.49
N THR A 61 9.14 3.58 21.61
CA THR A 61 8.44 3.15 22.84
C THR A 61 7.47 4.20 23.38
N GLY A 62 7.46 5.41 22.83
CA GLY A 62 6.58 6.49 23.26
C GLY A 62 5.11 6.16 23.06
N GLY A 63 4.26 6.73 23.92
CA GLY A 63 2.81 6.60 23.79
C GLY A 63 2.21 7.58 22.78
N GLY A 64 1.02 7.25 22.28
CA GLY A 64 0.26 8.09 21.34
C GLY A 64 0.32 7.60 19.90
N ASN A 65 -0.30 8.36 18.99
CA ASN A 65 -0.34 8.06 17.56
C ASN A 65 0.71 8.88 16.82
N ALA A 66 1.69 8.22 16.19
CA ALA A 66 2.72 8.86 15.36
C ALA A 66 2.14 9.61 14.16
N ALA A 67 0.98 9.16 13.66
CA ALA A 67 0.35 9.78 12.51
C ALA A 67 -0.04 11.25 12.75
N ASP A 68 -0.35 11.63 13.99
CA ASP A 68 -0.71 13.01 14.33
C ASP A 68 0.46 13.97 14.08
N ASP A 69 1.69 13.54 14.38
CA ASP A 69 2.87 14.36 14.14
C ASP A 69 3.30 14.31 12.67
N TYR A 70 3.17 13.15 12.02
CA TYR A 70 3.42 13.05 10.57
C TYR A 70 2.46 13.92 9.75
N GLN A 71 1.20 14.05 10.17
CA GLN A 71 0.27 14.97 9.55
C GLN A 71 0.70 16.42 9.73
N GLN A 72 1.20 16.82 10.92
CA GLN A 72 1.74 18.16 11.13
C GLN A 72 2.91 18.46 10.19
N ALA A 73 3.79 17.47 9.98
CA ALA A 73 4.87 17.56 9.00
C ALA A 73 4.33 17.73 7.57
N ALA A 74 3.33 16.93 7.17
CA ALA A 74 2.72 16.97 5.84
C ALA A 74 2.08 18.33 5.52
N VAL A 75 1.45 18.99 6.50
CA VAL A 75 0.83 20.32 6.35
C VAL A 75 1.86 21.42 6.04
N LEU A 76 3.12 21.23 6.41
CA LEU A 76 4.19 22.20 6.16
C LEU A 76 4.82 22.06 4.76
N VAL A 77 4.63 20.92 4.10
CA VAL A 77 5.24 20.62 2.79
C VAL A 77 4.90 21.66 1.71
N PRO A 78 3.64 22.11 1.52
CA PRO A 78 3.33 23.12 0.51
C PRO A 78 4.14 24.42 0.67
N GLN A 79 4.49 24.79 1.91
CA GLN A 79 5.33 25.96 2.17
C GLN A 79 6.75 25.76 1.63
N ILE A 80 7.33 24.56 1.80
CA ILE A 80 8.65 24.24 1.22
C ILE A 80 8.58 24.30 -0.30
N LEU A 81 7.59 23.66 -0.91
CA LEU A 81 7.44 23.64 -2.37
C LEU A 81 7.37 25.06 -2.92
N GLN A 82 6.55 25.92 -2.32
CA GLN A 82 6.44 27.32 -2.70
C GLN A 82 7.76 28.10 -2.55
N ILE A 83 8.51 27.89 -1.46
CA ILE A 83 9.81 28.57 -1.26
C ILE A 83 10.82 28.09 -2.30
N MET A 84 10.84 26.78 -2.59
CA MET A 84 11.78 26.18 -3.54
C MET A 84 11.45 26.55 -5.00
N GLU A 85 10.17 26.70 -5.35
CA GLU A 85 9.74 27.17 -6.68
C GLU A 85 10.13 28.63 -6.94
N ASN A 86 10.09 29.48 -5.92
CA ASN A 86 10.48 30.89 -6.02
C ASN A 86 11.99 31.14 -5.89
N ARG A 87 12.78 30.07 -5.87
CA ARG A 87 14.23 30.17 -5.75
C ARG A 87 14.84 30.72 -7.04
N PRO A 88 15.77 31.69 -6.98
CA PRO A 88 16.46 32.18 -8.18
C PRO A 88 17.13 31.05 -8.96
N GLU A 89 16.94 31.06 -10.28
CA GLU A 89 17.56 30.09 -11.19
C GLU A 89 19.09 30.07 -11.01
N GLY A 90 19.68 28.88 -10.96
CA GLY A 90 21.12 28.69 -10.74
C GLY A 90 21.60 28.81 -9.29
N SER A 91 20.73 29.17 -8.34
CA SER A 91 21.09 29.13 -6.91
C SER A 91 21.29 27.69 -6.43
N THR A 92 22.42 27.40 -5.80
CA THR A 92 22.75 26.09 -5.20
C THR A 92 22.65 26.08 -3.67
N ALA A 93 22.64 27.25 -3.02
CA ALA A 93 22.45 27.38 -1.57
C ALA A 93 20.99 27.23 -1.12
N MET A 94 20.73 26.39 -0.11
CA MET A 94 19.40 26.19 0.48
C MET A 94 18.87 27.52 1.05
N PRO A 95 17.66 27.99 0.66
CA PRO A 95 17.07 29.19 1.24
C PRO A 95 16.88 29.06 2.76
N ALA A 96 17.28 30.07 3.54
CA ALA A 96 17.16 30.04 5.00
C ALA A 96 15.70 29.80 5.46
N ALA A 97 14.73 30.38 4.77
CA ALA A 97 13.31 30.14 5.04
C ALA A 97 12.90 28.68 4.82
N ALA A 98 13.40 28.03 3.76
CA ALA A 98 13.14 26.61 3.51
C ALA A 98 13.76 25.74 4.61
N LEU A 99 14.99 26.06 5.03
CA LEU A 99 15.68 25.35 6.10
C LEU A 99 14.91 25.41 7.43
N GLU A 100 14.35 26.57 7.78
CA GLU A 100 13.53 26.71 9.00
C GLU A 100 12.24 25.89 8.93
N VAL A 101 11.59 25.81 7.77
CA VAL A 101 10.41 24.93 7.60
C VAL A 101 10.82 23.46 7.67
N MET A 102 11.93 23.05 7.04
CA MET A 102 12.44 21.68 7.12
C MET A 102 12.78 21.26 8.55
N LYS A 103 13.35 22.15 9.38
CA LYS A 103 13.59 21.86 10.80
C LYS A 103 12.29 21.65 11.58
N LYS A 104 11.22 22.38 11.25
CA LYS A 104 9.90 22.17 11.86
C LYS A 104 9.31 20.82 11.44
N ILE A 105 9.46 20.45 10.17
CA ILE A 105 9.11 19.11 9.68
C ILE A 105 9.88 18.04 10.45
N ASP A 106 11.20 18.18 10.58
CA ASP A 106 12.05 17.25 11.33
C ASP A 106 11.62 17.13 12.79
N ALA A 107 11.26 18.24 13.45
CA ALA A 107 10.73 18.20 14.82
C ALA A 107 9.42 17.40 14.93
N SER A 108 8.49 17.58 13.99
CA SER A 108 7.25 16.77 13.94
C SER A 108 7.55 15.30 13.64
N VAL A 109 8.43 15.00 12.68
CA VAL A 109 8.81 13.61 12.37
C VAL A 109 9.54 12.97 13.54
N ALA A 110 10.36 13.71 14.29
CA ALA A 110 11.01 13.25 15.52
C ALA A 110 10.01 12.87 16.60
N ALA A 111 9.00 13.72 16.84
CA ALA A 111 7.93 13.43 17.78
C ALA A 111 7.17 12.16 17.41
N GLY A 112 6.85 11.98 16.12
CA GLY A 112 6.19 10.78 15.62
C GLY A 112 7.08 9.53 15.70
N ALA A 113 8.35 9.65 15.33
CA ALA A 113 9.31 8.55 15.36
C ALA A 113 9.63 8.05 16.78
N ALA A 114 9.36 8.85 17.82
CA ALA A 114 9.49 8.41 19.20
C ALA A 114 8.33 7.50 19.65
N LYS A 115 7.16 7.56 18.98
CA LYS A 115 5.93 6.86 19.37
C LYS A 115 5.90 5.44 18.80
N LYS A 116 5.29 4.50 19.52
CA LYS A 116 5.22 3.09 19.13
C LYS A 116 4.19 2.81 18.02
N ASP A 117 3.04 3.47 18.08
CA ASP A 117 1.89 3.15 17.25
C ASP A 117 1.68 4.22 16.16
N CYS A 118 1.28 3.79 14.96
CA CYS A 118 0.88 4.66 13.87
C CYS A 118 -0.43 4.19 13.24
N LYS A 119 -1.40 5.09 13.12
CA LYS A 119 -2.70 4.87 12.47
C LYS A 119 -3.01 6.08 11.59
N TYR A 120 -2.39 6.16 10.42
CA TYR A 120 -2.48 7.34 9.55
C TYR A 120 -3.78 7.38 8.76
N LEU A 121 -4.10 6.30 8.03
CA LEU A 121 -5.20 6.30 7.08
C LEU A 121 -6.55 6.51 7.78
N PHE A 122 -6.77 5.93 8.96
CA PHE A 122 -8.03 6.11 9.66
C PHE A 122 -8.25 7.51 10.26
N VAL A 123 -7.17 8.24 10.54
CA VAL A 123 -7.25 9.48 11.32
C VAL A 123 -7.16 10.70 10.42
N HIS A 124 -6.26 10.69 9.43
CA HIS A 124 -5.86 11.89 8.70
C HIS A 124 -6.18 11.90 7.21
N THR A 125 -6.64 10.79 6.63
CA THR A 125 -7.24 10.84 5.28
C THR A 125 -8.73 11.09 5.37
N ALA A 126 -9.35 11.52 4.27
CA ALA A 126 -10.80 11.57 4.21
C ALA A 126 -11.37 10.23 4.71
N LYS A 127 -12.40 10.24 5.57
CA LYS A 127 -13.05 9.04 6.14
C LYS A 127 -13.84 8.24 5.09
N ARG A 128 -13.34 8.20 3.87
CA ARG A 128 -13.88 7.54 2.70
C ARG A 128 -12.72 6.76 2.11
N PHE A 129 -12.82 5.43 2.14
CA PHE A 129 -11.98 4.64 1.26
C PHE A 129 -12.50 4.87 -0.16
N GLU A 130 -11.80 5.70 -0.93
CA GLU A 130 -12.12 5.87 -2.34
C GLU A 130 -11.48 4.75 -3.15
N VAL A 131 -12.24 4.24 -4.12
CA VAL A 131 -11.73 3.29 -5.11
C VAL A 131 -10.89 4.09 -6.11
N SER A 132 -9.67 4.43 -5.72
CA SER A 132 -8.75 5.27 -6.48
C SER A 132 -7.38 4.60 -6.62
N PRO A 133 -6.73 4.72 -7.80
CA PRO A 133 -5.35 4.24 -7.98
C PRO A 133 -4.33 5.07 -7.19
N ARG A 134 -4.75 6.21 -6.61
CA ARG A 134 -3.89 7.16 -5.91
C ARG A 134 -4.61 7.78 -4.71
N LEU A 135 -3.93 7.81 -3.57
CA LEU A 135 -4.33 8.53 -2.36
C LEU A 135 -3.49 9.80 -2.25
N PRO A 136 -4.00 10.98 -2.66
CA PRO A 136 -3.23 12.23 -2.71
C PRO A 136 -2.59 12.61 -1.37
N GLU A 137 -3.21 12.25 -0.25
CA GLU A 137 -2.68 12.50 1.09
C GLU A 137 -1.34 11.78 1.34
N LEU A 138 -1.09 10.66 0.65
CA LEU A 138 0.18 9.94 0.73
C LEU A 138 1.29 10.61 -0.08
N ASP A 139 0.94 11.42 -1.09
CA ASP A 139 1.94 12.19 -1.85
C ASP A 139 2.63 13.21 -0.93
N LEU A 140 1.89 13.79 0.02
CA LEU A 140 2.46 14.71 1.01
C LEU A 140 3.46 14.00 1.93
N LEU A 141 3.18 12.75 2.35
CA LEU A 141 4.12 11.96 3.14
C LEU A 141 5.39 11.60 2.36
N PHE A 142 5.26 11.32 1.06
CA PHE A 142 6.43 11.14 0.19
C PHE A 142 7.26 12.43 0.09
N GLN A 143 6.60 13.58 0.01
CA GLN A 143 7.26 14.88 -0.01
C GLN A 143 7.88 15.24 1.35
N VAL A 144 7.31 14.80 2.48
CA VAL A 144 7.96 14.87 3.81
C VAL A 144 9.29 14.12 3.77
N ALA A 145 9.33 12.90 3.22
CA ALA A 145 10.57 12.14 3.08
C ALA A 145 11.61 12.90 2.23
N GLY A 146 11.19 13.53 1.13
CA GLY A 146 12.07 14.37 0.31
C GLY A 146 12.59 15.61 1.06
N ALA A 147 11.76 16.27 1.86
CA ALA A 147 12.18 17.41 2.68
C ALA A 147 13.19 17.01 3.77
N MET A 148 12.97 15.85 4.41
CA MET A 148 13.89 15.26 5.38
C MET A 148 15.25 14.91 4.75
N ASP A 149 15.25 14.32 3.55
CA ASP A 149 16.48 14.02 2.82
C ASP A 149 17.26 15.29 2.45
N MET A 150 16.57 16.32 1.94
CA MET A 150 17.20 17.63 1.68
C MET A 150 17.83 18.24 2.94
N LEU A 151 17.15 18.14 4.10
CA LEU A 151 17.71 18.61 5.38
C LEU A 151 18.95 17.81 5.78
N ALA A 152 18.89 16.47 5.71
CA ALA A 152 20.02 15.61 6.07
C ALA A 152 21.24 15.88 5.18
N GLN A 153 21.04 16.03 3.86
CA GLN A 153 22.10 16.37 2.91
C GLN A 153 22.73 17.72 3.25
N HIS A 154 21.91 18.75 3.53
CA HIS A 154 22.39 20.05 3.96
C HIS A 154 23.23 19.98 5.24
N LEU A 155 22.75 19.25 6.26
CA LEU A 155 23.49 19.03 7.51
C LEU A 155 24.82 18.32 7.25
N ALA A 156 24.84 17.33 6.35
CA ALA A 156 26.04 16.61 5.98
C ALA A 156 27.07 17.50 5.25
N GLU A 157 26.61 18.42 4.38
CA GLU A 157 27.47 19.43 3.74
C GLU A 157 28.10 20.39 4.76
N GLN A 158 27.36 20.71 5.82
CA GLN A 158 27.85 21.49 6.97
C GLN A 158 28.73 20.67 7.93
N LYS A 159 29.09 19.43 7.56
CA LYS A 159 29.85 18.47 8.39
C LYS A 159 29.17 18.09 9.70
N GLN A 160 27.86 18.34 9.83
CA GLN A 160 27.05 17.92 10.97
C GLN A 160 26.54 16.48 10.73
N LEU A 161 27.49 15.55 10.62
CA LEU A 161 27.23 14.19 10.17
C LEU A 161 26.32 13.40 11.12
N ASP A 162 26.46 13.55 12.43
CA ASP A 162 25.59 12.89 13.41
C ASP A 162 24.14 13.42 13.36
N ALA A 163 23.96 14.73 13.14
CA ALA A 163 22.64 15.32 12.98
C ALA A 163 21.95 14.80 11.71
N ALA A 164 22.70 14.73 10.59
CA ALA A 164 22.21 14.14 9.35
C ALA A 164 21.84 12.65 9.54
N TRP A 165 22.66 11.90 10.27
CA TRP A 165 22.39 10.51 10.60
C TRP A 165 21.06 10.36 11.35
N SER A 166 20.85 11.14 12.41
CA SER A 166 19.61 11.09 13.19
C SER A 166 18.37 11.48 12.40
N VAL A 167 18.47 12.38 11.40
CA VAL A 167 17.36 12.66 10.48
C VAL A 167 16.96 11.41 9.71
N TYR A 168 17.93 10.64 9.19
CA TYR A 168 17.65 9.38 8.49
C TYR A 168 17.15 8.27 9.42
N GLU A 169 17.58 8.20 10.68
CA GLU A 169 17.01 7.27 11.66
C GLU A 169 15.51 7.53 11.85
N ARG A 170 15.13 8.80 12.04
CA ARG A 170 13.73 9.21 12.17
C ARG A 170 12.93 8.93 10.90
N LEU A 171 13.51 9.16 9.73
CA LEU A 171 12.88 8.86 8.45
C LEU A 171 12.66 7.35 8.25
N LEU A 172 13.62 6.51 8.66
CA LEU A 172 13.48 5.05 8.62
C LEU A 172 12.32 4.60 9.52
N VAL A 173 12.21 5.15 10.74
CA VAL A 173 11.10 4.86 11.66
C VAL A 173 9.76 5.28 11.06
N MET A 174 9.66 6.50 10.52
CA MET A 174 8.44 6.97 9.85
C MET A 174 8.02 6.02 8.73
N GLY A 175 8.97 5.62 7.88
CA GLY A 175 8.70 4.67 6.82
C GLY A 175 8.25 3.30 7.34
N ARG A 176 8.82 2.81 8.45
CA ARG A 176 8.41 1.56 9.10
C ARG A 176 7.00 1.65 9.66
N HIS A 177 6.66 2.74 10.36
CA HIS A 177 5.32 2.99 10.88
C HIS A 177 4.25 2.94 9.78
N LEU A 178 4.50 3.60 8.65
CA LEU A 178 3.59 3.59 7.51
C LEU A 178 3.48 2.19 6.89
N SER A 179 4.59 1.46 6.73
CA SER A 179 4.53 0.09 6.20
C SER A 179 3.84 -0.89 7.13
N ASP A 180 4.00 -0.74 8.44
CA ASP A 180 3.42 -1.66 9.44
C ASP A 180 1.94 -1.39 9.70
N GLU A 181 1.44 -0.21 9.37
CA GLU A 181 0.00 0.07 9.44
C GLU A 181 -0.79 -0.91 8.57
N ARG A 182 -0.23 -1.38 7.44
CA ARG A 182 -0.84 -2.37 6.52
C ARG A 182 -2.32 -2.08 6.25
N SER A 183 -2.66 -0.79 6.14
CA SER A 183 -4.02 -0.29 5.95
C SER A 183 -4.41 -0.29 4.48
N HIS A 184 -3.45 -0.01 3.61
CA HIS A 184 -3.62 0.03 2.16
C HIS A 184 -2.26 -0.19 1.47
N PRO A 185 -2.18 -0.85 0.29
CA PRO A 185 -0.89 -1.12 -0.34
C PRO A 185 -0.10 0.13 -0.71
N GLN A 186 -0.78 1.23 -1.04
CA GLN A 186 -0.12 2.51 -1.29
C GLN A 186 0.50 3.13 -0.03
N VAL A 187 -0.11 2.95 1.16
CA VAL A 187 0.47 3.39 2.44
C VAL A 187 1.75 2.59 2.70
N VAL A 188 1.68 1.28 2.46
CA VAL A 188 2.86 0.41 2.56
C VAL A 188 3.93 0.89 1.60
N HIS A 189 3.61 1.09 0.33
CA HIS A 189 4.55 1.55 -0.69
C HIS A 189 5.18 2.91 -0.35
N ALA A 190 4.40 3.87 0.17
CA ALA A 190 4.92 5.15 0.64
C ALA A 190 5.90 4.97 1.82
N GLY A 191 5.56 4.08 2.77
CA GLY A 191 6.44 3.70 3.87
C GLY A 191 7.75 3.06 3.39
N LEU A 192 7.68 2.13 2.43
CA LEU A 192 8.87 1.52 1.83
C LEU A 192 9.75 2.55 1.12
N GLY A 193 9.13 3.50 0.40
CA GLY A 193 9.84 4.61 -0.25
C GLY A 193 10.61 5.48 0.76
N ALA A 194 10.01 5.85 1.88
CA ALA A 194 10.69 6.59 2.94
C ALA A 194 11.86 5.80 3.55
N GLN A 195 11.68 4.49 3.78
CA GLN A 195 12.77 3.61 4.25
C GLN A 195 13.93 3.56 3.24
N ARG A 196 13.63 3.44 1.93
CA ARG A 196 14.64 3.42 0.87
C ARG A 196 15.45 4.71 0.83
N VAL A 197 14.81 5.86 0.97
CA VAL A 197 15.49 7.17 1.06
C VAL A 197 16.44 7.19 2.27
N ALA A 198 15.99 6.74 3.44
CA ALA A 198 16.84 6.67 4.63
C ALA A 198 18.07 5.75 4.44
N LEU A 199 17.89 4.57 3.86
CA LEU A 199 18.97 3.60 3.63
C LEU A 199 20.02 4.10 2.62
N HIS A 200 19.58 4.80 1.57
CA HIS A 200 20.49 5.51 0.67
C HIS A 200 21.28 6.60 1.42
N GLY A 201 20.58 7.39 2.24
CA GLY A 201 21.18 8.41 3.11
C GLY A 201 22.28 7.85 4.02
N PHE A 202 22.02 6.75 4.72
CA PHE A 202 23.05 6.08 5.55
C PHE A 202 24.26 5.64 4.72
N THR A 203 24.03 5.13 3.51
CA THR A 203 25.11 4.70 2.61
C THR A 203 25.99 5.87 2.20
N ASP A 204 25.38 7.02 1.88
CA ASP A 204 26.12 8.22 1.47
C ASP A 204 26.85 8.88 2.65
N LEU A 205 26.26 8.93 3.84
CA LEU A 205 26.94 9.42 5.05
C LEU A 205 28.15 8.56 5.42
N ARG A 206 28.08 7.24 5.23
CA ARG A 206 29.22 6.34 5.43
C ARG A 206 30.37 6.62 4.46
N ARG A 207 30.06 6.89 3.19
CA ARG A 207 31.07 7.32 2.19
C ARG A 207 31.73 8.63 2.60
N ARG A 208 31.01 9.50 3.31
CA ARG A 208 31.49 10.78 3.88
C ARG A 208 32.16 10.64 5.26
N GLN A 209 32.60 9.44 5.63
CA GLN A 209 33.41 9.14 6.83
C GLN A 209 32.67 9.07 8.18
N ILE A 210 31.34 8.85 8.22
CA ILE A 210 30.75 8.29 9.45
C ILE A 210 31.22 6.84 9.61
N GLN A 211 32.17 6.62 10.53
CA GLN A 211 32.58 5.28 10.94
C GLN A 211 31.56 4.70 11.94
N LYS A 212 30.49 4.07 11.42
CA LYS A 212 29.67 3.15 12.23
C LYS A 212 30.34 1.79 12.30
N ASP A 213 30.02 1.03 13.34
CA ASP A 213 30.55 -0.32 13.52
C ASP A 213 30.08 -1.26 12.40
N ALA A 214 30.85 -2.32 12.15
CA ALA A 214 30.58 -3.27 11.07
C ALA A 214 29.23 -3.99 11.20
N LYS A 215 28.68 -4.14 12.41
CA LYS A 215 27.40 -4.83 12.61
C LYS A 215 26.24 -3.95 12.17
N THR A 216 26.24 -2.67 12.53
CA THR A 216 25.25 -1.69 12.04
C THR A 216 25.23 -1.63 10.52
N VAL A 217 26.41 -1.65 9.90
CA VAL A 217 26.58 -1.69 8.44
C VAL A 217 25.94 -2.93 7.81
N ASP A 218 26.23 -4.10 8.37
CA ASP A 218 25.67 -5.36 7.89
C ASP A 218 24.14 -5.36 8.02
N ALA A 219 23.62 -4.89 9.16
CA ALA A 219 22.18 -4.76 9.40
C ALA A 219 21.51 -3.85 8.35
N ILE A 220 22.09 -2.68 8.05
CA ILE A 220 21.59 -1.77 6.99
C ILE A 220 21.53 -2.49 5.64
N ASN A 221 22.59 -3.22 5.26
CA ASN A 221 22.63 -3.91 3.98
C ASN A 221 21.59 -5.04 3.89
N ARG A 222 21.44 -5.86 4.96
CA ARG A 222 20.43 -6.91 5.02
C ARG A 222 19.02 -6.32 5.00
N TYR A 223 18.79 -5.23 5.73
CA TYR A 223 17.52 -4.52 5.73
C TYR A 223 17.19 -3.98 4.33
N ALA A 224 18.16 -3.36 3.65
CA ALA A 224 17.98 -2.87 2.27
C ALA A 224 17.63 -3.98 1.27
N ALA A 225 18.26 -5.15 1.40
CA ALA A 225 17.93 -6.30 0.55
C ALA A 225 16.49 -6.79 0.79
N GLY A 226 16.07 -6.93 2.05
CA GLY A 226 14.70 -7.31 2.39
C GLY A 226 13.67 -6.27 1.93
N LEU A 227 13.99 -4.98 2.06
CA LEU A 227 13.16 -3.87 1.59
C LEU A 227 12.95 -3.94 0.07
N PHE A 228 14.02 -4.14 -0.69
CA PHE A 228 13.95 -4.27 -2.14
C PHE A 228 13.09 -5.46 -2.59
N SER A 229 13.23 -6.61 -1.93
CA SER A 229 12.38 -7.77 -2.17
C SER A 229 10.90 -7.44 -1.91
N LEU A 230 10.59 -6.77 -0.80
CA LEU A 230 9.22 -6.41 -0.46
C LEU A 230 8.64 -5.37 -1.43
N GLU A 231 9.40 -4.34 -1.81
CA GLU A 231 9.01 -3.34 -2.81
C GLU A 231 8.64 -4.01 -4.14
N LYS A 232 9.48 -4.95 -4.60
CA LYS A 232 9.23 -5.70 -5.84
C LYS A 232 7.94 -6.49 -5.76
N ILE A 233 7.69 -7.22 -4.67
CA ILE A 233 6.47 -8.01 -4.49
C ILE A 233 5.24 -7.10 -4.52
N TYR A 234 5.31 -5.95 -3.87
CA TYR A 234 4.22 -4.98 -3.90
C TYR A 234 3.99 -4.39 -5.29
N GLY A 235 5.06 -4.07 -6.01
CA GLY A 235 5.01 -3.58 -7.39
C GLY A 235 4.46 -4.62 -8.37
N ASP A 236 4.82 -5.89 -8.21
CA ASP A 236 4.38 -6.98 -9.09
C ASP A 236 2.92 -7.36 -8.85
N LYS A 237 2.45 -7.32 -7.60
CA LYS A 237 1.08 -7.73 -7.22
C LYS A 237 0.02 -6.67 -7.47
N LEU A 238 0.38 -5.38 -7.33
CA LEU A 238 -0.54 -4.27 -7.56
C LEU A 238 -1.24 -4.34 -8.94
N PRO A 239 -0.54 -4.48 -10.08
CA PRO A 239 -1.20 -4.54 -11.39
C PRO A 239 -2.02 -5.82 -11.58
N ILE A 240 -1.84 -6.87 -10.78
CA ILE A 240 -2.66 -8.09 -10.85
C ILE A 240 -4.05 -7.85 -10.23
N ILE A 241 -4.09 -7.10 -9.12
CA ILE A 241 -5.33 -6.79 -8.38
C ILE A 241 -6.02 -5.55 -8.89
N TRP A 242 -5.27 -4.54 -9.31
CA TRP A 242 -5.81 -3.25 -9.71
C TRP A 242 -5.67 -3.05 -11.23
N LYS A 243 -6.81 -3.12 -11.93
CA LYS A 243 -6.97 -2.80 -13.35
C LYS A 243 -8.34 -2.17 -13.57
N VAL A 244 -8.54 -1.44 -14.66
CA VAL A 244 -9.88 -0.92 -15.07
C VAL A 244 -10.90 -2.06 -15.24
N ARG A 245 -10.42 -3.24 -15.66
CA ARG A 245 -11.20 -4.48 -15.74
C ARG A 245 -10.47 -5.59 -15.00
N PRO A 246 -10.60 -5.66 -13.67
CA PRO A 246 -9.89 -6.64 -12.86
C PRO A 246 -10.44 -8.05 -13.11
N ASP A 247 -9.58 -9.05 -13.02
CA ASP A 247 -9.98 -10.46 -13.09
C ASP A 247 -10.68 -10.86 -11.77
N PRO A 248 -12.00 -11.16 -11.77
CA PRO A 248 -12.74 -11.38 -10.53
C PRO A 248 -12.14 -12.47 -9.65
N GLY A 249 -11.69 -13.57 -10.27
CA GLY A 249 -11.08 -14.70 -9.54
C GLY A 249 -9.82 -14.34 -8.76
N ASN A 250 -9.02 -13.38 -9.24
CA ASN A 250 -7.83 -12.89 -8.53
C ASN A 250 -8.23 -12.10 -7.28
N VAL A 251 -9.20 -11.21 -7.44
CA VAL A 251 -9.74 -10.37 -6.37
C VAL A 251 -10.38 -11.24 -5.28
N PHE A 252 -11.19 -12.21 -5.68
CA PHE A 252 -11.82 -13.16 -4.77
C PHE A 252 -10.79 -13.98 -3.98
N TRP A 253 -9.77 -14.50 -4.68
CA TRP A 253 -8.72 -15.28 -4.04
C TRP A 253 -7.99 -14.46 -2.98
N VAL A 254 -7.63 -13.21 -3.27
CA VAL A 254 -6.94 -12.33 -2.30
C VAL A 254 -7.81 -12.07 -1.07
N ILE A 255 -9.09 -11.75 -1.25
CA ILE A 255 -9.99 -11.48 -0.12
C ILE A 255 -10.09 -12.70 0.82
N ASP A 256 -10.15 -13.91 0.25
CA ASP A 256 -10.36 -15.14 1.00
C ASP A 256 -9.07 -15.73 1.60
N ASN A 257 -7.90 -15.49 0.99
CA ASN A 257 -6.68 -16.27 1.29
C ASN A 257 -5.43 -15.42 1.58
N ASP A 258 -5.43 -14.13 1.26
CA ASP A 258 -4.23 -13.32 1.40
C ASP A 258 -3.96 -12.98 2.87
N PRO A 259 -2.77 -13.34 3.41
CA PRO A 259 -2.47 -13.06 4.80
C PRO A 259 -2.28 -11.56 5.06
N ASP A 260 -1.89 -10.78 4.05
CA ASP A 260 -1.65 -9.35 4.20
C ASP A 260 -2.97 -8.57 4.15
N ARG A 261 -3.28 -7.85 5.24
CA ARG A 261 -4.46 -7.01 5.33
C ARG A 261 -4.50 -5.95 4.23
N ALA A 262 -3.37 -5.35 3.87
CA ALA A 262 -3.35 -4.30 2.86
C ALA A 262 -3.89 -4.81 1.52
N TRP A 263 -3.49 -6.02 1.11
CA TRP A 263 -3.99 -6.65 -0.12
C TRP A 263 -5.47 -6.99 -0.04
N ARG A 264 -5.94 -7.51 1.10
CA ARG A 264 -7.38 -7.75 1.31
C ARG A 264 -8.21 -6.47 1.23
N VAL A 265 -7.75 -5.38 1.84
CA VAL A 265 -8.40 -4.06 1.75
C VAL A 265 -8.48 -3.59 0.30
N GLN A 266 -7.36 -3.61 -0.43
CA GLN A 266 -7.33 -3.21 -1.84
C GLN A 266 -8.26 -4.08 -2.71
N ALA A 267 -8.26 -5.39 -2.51
CA ALA A 267 -9.13 -6.31 -3.24
C ALA A 267 -10.61 -6.06 -2.94
N LEU A 268 -10.97 -5.74 -1.69
CA LEU A 268 -12.33 -5.34 -1.33
C LEU A 268 -12.74 -4.06 -2.04
N LEU A 269 -11.90 -3.03 -2.07
CA LEU A 269 -12.16 -1.82 -2.85
C LEU A 269 -12.36 -2.13 -4.34
N THR A 270 -11.52 -3.01 -4.89
CA THR A 270 -11.64 -3.48 -6.27
C THR A 270 -12.97 -4.19 -6.55
N LEU A 271 -13.65 -4.77 -5.55
CA LEU A 271 -15.00 -5.33 -5.75
C LEU A 271 -16.02 -4.29 -6.23
N GLY A 272 -15.84 -3.01 -5.89
CA GLY A 272 -16.67 -1.93 -6.42
C GLY A 272 -16.64 -1.90 -7.95
N ILE A 273 -15.45 -2.06 -8.54
CA ILE A 273 -15.26 -2.16 -9.99
C ILE A 273 -15.83 -3.48 -10.52
N VAL A 274 -15.50 -4.61 -9.87
CA VAL A 274 -15.95 -5.96 -10.28
C VAL A 274 -17.48 -6.05 -10.35
N LYS A 275 -18.20 -5.40 -9.44
CA LYS A 275 -19.67 -5.34 -9.42
C LYS A 275 -20.27 -4.95 -10.78
N PHE A 276 -19.59 -4.05 -11.50
CA PHE A 276 -20.05 -3.52 -12.78
C PHE A 276 -19.34 -4.14 -13.99
N THR A 277 -18.15 -4.69 -13.82
CA THR A 277 -17.35 -5.26 -14.93
C THR A 277 -17.46 -6.79 -15.06
N ALA A 278 -17.95 -7.49 -14.02
CA ALA A 278 -18.12 -8.94 -14.03
C ALA A 278 -19.08 -9.40 -15.14
N ARG A 279 -18.64 -10.39 -15.92
CA ARG A 279 -19.39 -10.96 -17.05
C ARG A 279 -20.36 -12.05 -16.62
N SER A 280 -20.00 -12.86 -15.63
CA SER A 280 -20.82 -13.99 -15.20
C SER A 280 -21.76 -13.59 -14.05
N ARG A 281 -22.93 -14.25 -13.99
CA ARG A 281 -23.86 -14.11 -12.86
C ARG A 281 -23.25 -14.63 -11.56
N GLY A 282 -22.40 -15.66 -11.65
CA GLY A 282 -21.73 -16.28 -10.50
C GLY A 282 -20.80 -15.31 -9.81
N ASP A 283 -19.98 -14.59 -10.57
CA ASP A 283 -19.08 -13.55 -10.05
C ASP A 283 -19.86 -12.42 -9.38
N ARG A 284 -20.94 -11.92 -10.01
CA ARG A 284 -21.78 -10.85 -9.42
C ARG A 284 -22.41 -11.27 -8.10
N ASN A 285 -22.95 -12.49 -8.03
CA ASN A 285 -23.49 -13.04 -6.79
C ASN A 285 -22.40 -13.21 -5.72
N TYR A 286 -21.20 -13.62 -6.13
CA TYR A 286 -20.08 -13.80 -5.21
C TYR A 286 -19.56 -12.47 -4.67
N VAL A 287 -19.50 -11.42 -5.50
CA VAL A 287 -19.21 -10.04 -5.07
C VAL A 287 -20.15 -9.63 -3.94
N GLU A 288 -21.46 -9.73 -4.14
CA GLU A 288 -22.44 -9.34 -3.11
C GLU A 288 -22.28 -10.16 -1.83
N LYS A 289 -22.03 -11.48 -1.96
CA LYS A 289 -21.74 -12.35 -0.80
C LYS A 289 -20.51 -11.87 -0.03
N LEU A 290 -19.41 -11.56 -0.72
CA LEU A 290 -18.18 -11.08 -0.09
C LEU A 290 -18.39 -9.71 0.58
N LEU A 291 -19.08 -8.77 -0.08
CA LEU A 291 -19.38 -7.45 0.49
C LEU A 291 -20.23 -7.56 1.75
N VAL A 292 -21.27 -8.40 1.76
CA VAL A 292 -22.09 -8.65 2.95
C VAL A 292 -21.26 -9.26 4.08
N ARG A 293 -20.46 -10.29 3.77
CA ARG A 293 -19.60 -10.95 4.77
C ARG A 293 -18.61 -9.96 5.39
N CYS A 294 -17.88 -9.23 4.56
CA CYS A 294 -16.81 -8.33 5.00
C CYS A 294 -17.33 -7.02 5.62
N SER A 295 -18.56 -6.59 5.33
CA SER A 295 -19.20 -5.48 6.06
C SER A 295 -19.47 -5.80 7.54
N GLY A 296 -19.51 -7.09 7.89
CA GLY A 296 -19.62 -7.57 9.27
C GLY A 296 -18.28 -7.96 9.90
N ASP A 297 -17.15 -7.68 9.25
CA ASP A 297 -15.82 -8.05 9.76
C ASP A 297 -15.46 -7.23 11.01
N ALA A 298 -14.69 -7.84 11.92
CA ALA A 298 -14.20 -7.19 13.13
C ALA A 298 -13.04 -6.24 12.84
N ASP A 299 -12.28 -6.47 11.76
CA ASP A 299 -11.24 -5.55 11.34
C ASP A 299 -11.88 -4.30 10.69
N PRO A 300 -11.69 -3.10 11.28
CA PRO A 300 -12.32 -1.89 10.79
C PRO A 300 -11.89 -1.53 9.36
N PHE A 301 -10.68 -1.89 8.91
CA PHE A 301 -10.22 -1.62 7.55
C PHE A 301 -10.99 -2.47 6.54
N ILE A 302 -11.16 -3.75 6.84
CA ILE A 302 -11.91 -4.70 6.00
C ILE A 302 -13.37 -4.26 5.90
N LYS A 303 -13.97 -3.88 7.03
CA LYS A 303 -15.34 -3.36 7.08
C LYS A 303 -15.52 -2.09 6.25
N ALA A 304 -14.68 -1.08 6.49
CA ALA A 304 -14.79 0.20 5.79
C ALA A 304 -14.56 0.05 4.28
N ALA A 305 -13.64 -0.82 3.86
CA ALA A 305 -13.41 -1.12 2.45
C ALA A 305 -14.60 -1.82 1.79
N ALA A 306 -15.24 -2.77 2.48
CA ALA A 306 -16.44 -3.44 1.99
C ALA A 306 -17.62 -2.46 1.87
N GLU A 307 -17.82 -1.58 2.85
CA GLU A 307 -18.86 -0.55 2.83
C GLU A 307 -18.65 0.44 1.67
N ALA A 308 -17.41 0.88 1.45
CA ALA A 308 -17.04 1.74 0.33
C ALA A 308 -17.28 1.07 -1.03
N ALA A 309 -16.84 -0.18 -1.20
CA ALA A 309 -17.06 -0.94 -2.43
C ALA A 309 -18.56 -1.20 -2.71
N ARG A 310 -19.36 -1.35 -1.65
CA ARG A 310 -20.81 -1.47 -1.77
C ARG A 310 -21.45 -0.16 -2.22
N ALA A 311 -21.02 0.97 -1.67
CA ALA A 311 -21.48 2.30 -2.03
C ALA A 311 -21.03 2.77 -3.43
N PHE A 312 -19.98 2.16 -3.99
CA PHE A 312 -19.43 2.48 -5.30
C PHE A 312 -20.49 2.38 -6.42
N THR A 313 -20.55 3.39 -7.29
CA THR A 313 -21.58 3.58 -8.32
C THR A 313 -21.01 3.42 -9.74
N ARG A 314 -21.89 3.46 -10.76
CA ARG A 314 -21.46 3.46 -12.17
C ARG A 314 -20.74 4.73 -12.58
N ASP A 315 -21.09 5.87 -11.98
CA ASP A 315 -20.45 7.16 -12.27
C ASP A 315 -19.02 7.15 -11.72
N ASP A 316 -18.83 6.56 -10.54
CA ASP A 316 -17.49 6.34 -9.98
C ASP A 316 -16.64 5.48 -10.92
N LEU A 317 -17.20 4.40 -11.49
CA LEU A 317 -16.50 3.57 -12.48
C LEU A 317 -16.04 4.37 -13.71
N ALA A 318 -16.91 5.25 -14.23
CA ALA A 318 -16.55 6.09 -15.37
C ALA A 318 -15.37 7.02 -15.03
N SER A 319 -15.33 7.56 -13.81
CA SER A 319 -14.23 8.40 -13.33
C SER A 319 -12.91 7.64 -13.16
N VAL A 320 -12.95 6.35 -12.81
CA VAL A 320 -11.76 5.50 -12.70
C VAL A 320 -11.20 5.15 -14.08
N ALA A 321 -12.06 5.00 -15.09
CA ALA A 321 -11.64 4.66 -16.45
C ALA A 321 -10.97 5.82 -17.21
N THR A 322 -11.12 7.06 -16.73
CA THR A 322 -10.56 8.27 -17.37
C THR A 322 -9.30 8.80 -16.70
N LYS A 323 -8.93 8.26 -15.53
CA LYS A 323 -7.70 8.58 -14.78
C LYS A 323 -6.63 7.56 -15.06
#